data_AF-A0A925ZGC5-F1
#
_entry.id   AF-A0A925ZGC5-F1
#
_cell.length_a   1.000
_cell.length_b   1.000
_cell.length_c   1.000
_cell.angle_alpha   90.00
_cell.angle_beta   90.00
_cell.angle_gamma   90.00
#
_symmetry.space_group_name_H-M   'P 1'
#
loop_
_entity.id
_entity.type
_entity.pdbx_description
1 polymer ?
#
loop_
_entity_poly.entity_id
_entity_poly.type
_entity_poly.pdbx_seq_one_letter_code
_entity_poly.pdbx_strand_id
1 'polypeptide(L)'
;MNNELYSKLVDLYAGHELPAELEDQMELAAVADGGLNHEITTLRRVVDTLQSLEEPDFTEESYHRILMKLYARGADIQPQAPVSTHFQYNLPLQG
;
A
#
# COMPACT_ATOMS: atom_id res chain seq x y z
N MET A 1 -23.81 3.52 -21.91
CA MET A 1 -22.55 2.79 -22.06
C MET A 1 -21.39 3.48 -21.34
N ASN A 2 -21.16 4.79 -21.50
CA ASN A 2 -20.06 5.48 -20.80
C ASN A 2 -20.19 5.50 -19.26
N ASN A 3 -21.42 5.55 -18.73
CA ASN A 3 -21.60 5.67 -17.27
C ASN A 3 -21.17 4.41 -16.50
N GLU A 4 -21.30 3.24 -17.11
CA GLU A 4 -20.88 1.98 -16.50
C GLU A 4 -19.35 1.77 -16.55
N LEU A 5 -18.67 2.43 -17.49
CA LEU A 5 -17.21 2.45 -17.52
C LEU A 5 -16.69 3.31 -16.36
N TYR A 6 -17.21 4.52 -16.22
CA TYR A 6 -16.74 5.44 -15.18
C TYR A 6 -17.04 4.94 -13.77
N SER A 7 -18.19 4.30 -13.53
CA SER A 7 -18.48 3.68 -12.22
C SER A 7 -17.47 2.58 -11.86
N LYS A 8 -16.94 1.84 -12.84
CA LYS A 8 -15.90 0.82 -12.61
C LYS A 8 -14.52 1.40 -12.37
N LEU A 9 -14.27 2.65 -12.76
CA LEU A 9 -12.98 3.31 -12.61
C LEU A 9 -12.88 4.13 -11.31
N VAL A 10 -13.98 4.31 -10.57
CA VAL A 10 -14.02 5.13 -9.35
C VAL A 10 -12.99 4.68 -8.30
N ASP A 11 -12.82 3.37 -8.12
CA ASP A 11 -11.86 2.83 -7.14
C ASP A 11 -10.40 3.15 -7.54
N LEU A 12 -10.06 2.96 -8.81
CA LEU A 12 -8.74 3.27 -9.36
C LEU A 12 -8.47 4.78 -9.35
N TYR A 13 -9.51 5.58 -9.63
CA TYR A 13 -9.45 7.03 -9.51
C TYR A 13 -9.13 7.41 -8.08
N ALA A 14 -9.88 6.93 -7.08
CA ALA A 14 -9.64 7.29 -5.69
C ALA A 14 -8.25 6.87 -5.17
N GLY A 15 -7.69 5.78 -5.69
CA GLY A 15 -6.37 5.27 -5.34
C GLY A 15 -5.17 6.00 -5.96
N HIS A 16 -5.37 7.01 -6.81
CA HIS A 16 -4.30 7.61 -7.65
C HIS A 16 -3.62 6.59 -8.58
N GLU A 17 -4.39 5.61 -9.08
CA GLU A 17 -3.87 4.53 -9.92
C GLU A 17 -4.19 4.72 -11.42
N LEU A 18 -4.94 5.78 -11.76
CA LEU A 18 -5.28 6.08 -13.15
C LEU A 18 -4.20 6.92 -13.85
N PRO A 19 -4.00 6.72 -15.16
CA PRO A 19 -3.28 7.68 -15.99
C PRO A 19 -3.98 9.06 -15.99
N ALA A 20 -3.20 10.14 -16.00
CA ALA A 20 -3.71 11.52 -15.96
C ALA A 20 -4.79 11.82 -17.01
N GLU A 21 -4.62 11.28 -18.23
CA GLU A 21 -5.58 11.44 -19.33
C GLU A 21 -6.97 10.87 -19.01
N LEU A 22 -7.03 9.81 -18.20
CA LEU A 22 -8.28 9.19 -17.76
C LEU A 22 -8.85 9.88 -16.52
N GLU A 23 -8.01 10.41 -15.64
CA GLU A 23 -8.46 11.26 -14.52
C GLU A 23 -9.17 12.50 -15.04
N ASP A 24 -8.57 13.23 -16.00
CA ASP A 24 -9.17 14.42 -16.62
C ASP A 24 -10.54 14.10 -17.27
N GLN A 25 -10.64 12.95 -17.94
CA GLN A 25 -11.88 12.50 -18.55
C GLN A 25 -12.95 12.17 -17.52
N MET A 26 -12.57 11.58 -16.39
CA MET A 26 -13.47 11.27 -15.28
C MET A 26 -13.97 12.54 -14.58
N GLU A 27 -13.09 13.53 -14.35
CA GLU A 27 -13.48 14.82 -13.79
C GLU A 27 -14.47 15.55 -14.71
N LEU A 28 -14.21 15.55 -16.03
CA LEU A 28 -15.14 16.12 -17.00
C LEU A 28 -16.49 15.38 -17.01
N ALA A 29 -16.48 14.05 -16.90
CA ALA A 29 -17.71 13.25 -16.81
C ALA A 29 -18.50 13.54 -15.52
N ALA A 30 -17.80 13.74 -14.40
CA ALA A 30 -18.39 14.10 -13.11
C ALA A 30 -19.09 15.47 -13.14
N VAL A 31 -18.63 16.43 -13.96
CA VAL A 31 -19.37 17.70 -14.13
C VAL A 31 -20.78 17.46 -14.67
N ALA A 32 -20.95 16.49 -15.55
CA ALA A 32 -22.23 16.16 -16.16
C ALA A 32 -23.08 15.20 -15.31
N ASP A 33 -22.45 14.34 -14.48
CA ASP A 33 -23.12 13.39 -13.61
C ASP A 33 -22.83 13.68 -12.12
N GLY A 34 -23.82 14.28 -11.44
CA GLY A 34 -23.73 14.62 -10.03
C GLY A 34 -23.58 13.41 -9.10
N GLY A 35 -24.03 12.21 -9.51
CA GLY A 35 -23.84 10.98 -8.75
C GLY A 35 -22.38 10.54 -8.77
N LEU A 36 -21.80 10.48 -9.97
CA LEU A 36 -20.38 10.18 -10.16
C LEU A 36 -19.49 11.21 -9.44
N ASN A 37 -19.83 12.50 -9.53
CA ASN A 37 -19.09 13.56 -8.83
C ASN A 37 -19.05 13.35 -7.32
N HIS A 38 -20.20 13.00 -6.74
CA HIS A 38 -20.27 12.74 -5.30
C HIS A 38 -19.40 11.54 -4.92
N GLU A 39 -19.47 10.45 -5.69
CA GLU A 39 -18.67 9.25 -5.46
C GLU A 39 -17.17 9.52 -5.55
N ILE A 40 -16.68 10.11 -6.64
CA ILE A 40 -15.24 10.37 -6.82
C ILE A 40 -14.70 11.34 -5.76
N THR A 41 -15.48 12.36 -5.39
CA THR A 41 -15.05 13.37 -4.41
C THR A 41 -14.99 12.79 -3.01
N THR A 42 -16.02 12.03 -2.61
CA THR A 42 -16.08 11.44 -1.27
C THR A 42 -15.05 10.34 -1.11
N LEU A 43 -14.91 9.45 -2.09
CA LEU A 43 -13.98 8.33 -2.02
C LEU A 43 -12.52 8.79 -2.08
N ARG A 44 -12.17 9.71 -2.99
CA ARG A 44 -10.82 10.33 -3.05
C ARG A 44 -10.45 10.93 -1.71
N ARG A 45 -11.35 11.73 -1.11
CA ARG A 45 -11.10 12.35 0.20
C ARG A 45 -10.88 11.32 1.31
N VAL A 46 -11.63 10.23 1.30
CA VAL A 46 -11.45 9.14 2.29
C VAL A 46 -10.07 8.50 2.12
N VAL A 47 -9.69 8.16 0.89
CA VAL A 47 -8.37 7.56 0.60
C VAL A 47 -7.25 8.51 1.00
N ASP A 48 -7.31 9.78 0.58
CA ASP A 48 -6.32 10.79 0.96
C ASP A 48 -6.22 10.93 2.49
N THR A 49 -7.36 10.91 3.18
CA THR A 49 -7.37 10.97 4.66
C THR A 49 -6.67 9.76 5.24
N LEU A 50 -6.98 8.54 4.78
CA LEU A 50 -6.35 7.31 5.27
C LEU A 50 -4.85 7.28 4.99
N GLN A 51 -4.42 7.74 3.82
CA GLN A 51 -3.00 7.84 3.45
C GLN A 51 -2.26 8.93 4.23
N SER A 52 -2.96 9.97 4.68
CA SER A 52 -2.37 11.04 5.51
C SER A 52 -2.24 10.69 6.99
N LEU A 53 -2.89 9.62 7.44
CA LEU A 53 -2.73 9.15 8.82
C LEU A 53 -1.31 8.62 9.03
N GLU A 54 -0.77 8.90 10.20
CA GLU A 54 0.54 8.36 10.61
C GLU A 54 0.48 6.83 10.58
N GLU A 55 1.30 6.23 9.72
CA GLU A 55 1.40 4.78 9.65
C GLU A 55 1.93 4.26 10.98
N PRO A 56 1.43 3.10 11.48
CA PRO A 56 1.96 2.52 12.69
C PRO A 56 3.42 2.11 12.47
N ASP A 57 4.33 2.71 13.22
CA ASP A 57 5.75 2.37 13.15
C ASP A 57 5.99 0.89 13.44
N PHE A 58 6.67 0.23 12.50
CA PHE A 58 7.16 -1.12 12.70
C PHE A 58 8.48 -1.10 13.47
N THR A 59 8.38 -1.05 14.80
CA THR A 59 9.52 -1.05 15.71
C THR A 59 9.99 -2.46 16.08
N GLU A 60 11.16 -2.58 16.72
CA GLU A 60 11.63 -3.85 17.28
C GLU A 60 10.64 -4.43 18.29
N GLU A 61 9.97 -3.59 19.10
CA GLU A 61 8.95 -4.05 20.04
C GLU A 61 7.75 -4.66 19.28
N SER A 62 7.27 -3.97 18.24
CA SER A 62 6.20 -4.45 17.36
C SER A 62 6.57 -5.81 16.74
N TYR A 63 7.80 -5.94 16.25
CA TYR A 63 8.35 -7.18 15.69
C TYR A 63 8.32 -8.34 16.69
N HIS A 64 8.89 -8.15 17.89
CA HIS A 64 8.91 -9.19 18.93
C HIS A 64 7.51 -9.59 19.38
N ARG A 65 6.60 -8.61 19.53
CA ARG A 65 5.20 -8.85 19.89
C ARG A 65 4.46 -9.69 18.85
N ILE A 66 4.72 -9.44 17.57
CA ILE A 66 4.13 -10.24 16.48
C ILE A 66 4.70 -11.66 16.49
N LEU A 67 6.02 -11.82 16.64
CA LEU A 67 6.65 -13.15 16.76
C LEU A 67 6.04 -13.97 17.90
N MET A 68 5.90 -13.38 19.09
CA MET A 68 5.28 -14.05 20.23
C MET A 68 3.85 -14.52 19.93
N LYS A 69 3.05 -13.69 19.24
CA LYS A 69 1.68 -14.06 18.82
C LYS A 69 1.66 -15.20 17.80
N LEU A 70 2.67 -15.27 16.94
CA LEU A 70 2.79 -16.33 15.93
C LEU A 70 3.23 -17.65 16.58
N TYR A 71 4.22 -17.62 17.47
CA TYR A 71 4.62 -18.79 18.25
C TYR A 71 3.49 -19.33 19.13
N ALA A 72 2.72 -18.45 19.78
CA ALA A 72 1.55 -18.86 20.56
C ALA A 72 0.47 -19.57 19.73
N ARG A 73 0.44 -19.33 18.41
CA ARG A 73 -0.44 -20.01 17.45
C ARG A 73 0.19 -21.25 16.81
N GLY A 74 1.40 -21.64 17.25
CA GLY A 74 2.10 -22.82 16.77
C GLY A 74 2.85 -22.63 15.45
N ALA A 75 3.07 -21.39 15.00
CA ALA A 75 3.90 -21.14 13.82
C ALA A 75 5.38 -21.34 14.18
N ASP A 76 6.09 -22.20 13.44
CA ASP A 76 7.54 -22.39 13.57
C ASP A 76 8.26 -21.38 12.67
N ILE A 77 8.44 -20.16 13.19
CA ILE A 77 9.12 -19.07 12.48
C ILE A 77 10.55 -19.01 12.97
N GLN A 78 11.51 -19.26 12.07
CA GLN A 78 12.91 -18.95 12.30
C GLN A 78 13.19 -17.56 11.73
N PRO A 79 13.31 -16.51 12.57
CA PRO A 79 13.68 -15.20 12.07
C PRO A 79 15.06 -15.29 11.41
N GLN A 80 15.13 -14.96 10.13
CA GLN A 80 16.42 -14.87 9.44
C GLN A 80 17.14 -13.65 10.02
N ALA A 81 18.22 -13.89 10.77
CA ALA A 81 19.11 -12.83 11.18
C ALA A 81 19.61 -12.12 9.91
N PRO A 82 19.66 -10.77 9.88
CA PRO A 82 20.32 -10.08 8.79
C PRO A 82 21.74 -10.63 8.69
N VAL A 83 22.13 -11.09 7.50
CA VAL A 83 23.44 -11.68 7.27
C VAL A 83 24.47 -10.63 7.64
N SER A 84 25.18 -10.82 8.76
CA SER A 84 26.21 -9.89 9.20
C SER A 84 27.28 -9.82 8.10
N THR A 85 27.36 -8.66 7.44
CA THR A 85 28.26 -8.36 6.31
C THR A 85 29.75 -8.53 6.69
N HIS A 86 30.06 -8.72 7.97
CA HIS A 86 31.42 -8.78 8.51
C HIS A 86 32.11 -10.16 8.41
N PHE A 87 31.43 -11.22 7.96
CA PHE A 87 32.03 -12.56 7.86
C PHE A 87 32.40 -13.02 6.45
N GLN A 88 32.31 -12.15 5.44
CA GLN A 88 32.83 -12.45 4.10
C GLN A 88 34.22 -11.83 3.96
N TYR A 89 35.27 -12.61 4.24
CA TYR A 89 36.49 -12.75 3.42
C TYR A 89 37.53 -13.57 4.21
N ASN A 90 37.46 -14.89 4.12
CA ASN A 90 38.64 -15.73 4.34
C ASN A 90 39.44 -15.71 3.03
N LEU A 91 40.41 -14.79 2.93
CA LEU A 91 41.42 -14.86 1.87
C LEU A 91 42.34 -16.06 2.17
N PRO A 92 42.57 -16.96 1.20
CA PRO A 92 43.51 -18.06 1.40
C PRO A 92 44.93 -17.50 1.52
N LEU A 93 45.58 -17.76 2.66
CA LEU A 93 47.03 -17.66 2.77
C LEU A 93 47.63 -18.79 1.94
N GLN A 94 47.92 -18.53 0.66
CA GLN A 94 48.86 -19.35 -0.09
C GLN A 94 50.28 -19.05 0.44
N GLY A 95 50.92 -20.08 1.01
CA GLY A 95 52.35 -20.10 1.28
C GLY A 95 53.16 -20.44 0.04
#